data_AF-A0A8S1DHX4-F1
#
_entry.id   AF-A0A8S1DHX4-F1
#
_cell.length_a   1.000
_cell.length_b   1.000
_cell.length_c   1.000
_cell.angle_alpha   90.00
_cell.angle_beta   90.00
_cell.angle_gamma   90.00
#
_symmetry.space_group_name_H-M   'P 1'
#
loop_
_entity.id
_entity.type
_entity.pdbx_description
1 polymer ?
#
loop_
_entity_poly.entity_id
_entity_poly.type
_entity_poly.pdbx_seq_one_letter_code
_entity_poly.pdbx_strand_id
1 'polypeptide(L)'
;MAWSLPLWLNVLLSLSAVFLGLFYYYLTYNFDYWKKKGVKHEKGWPLFGSLFSAMTLREHRVHCLDKIYKKYSGESFVGYYQGRDPALLILDPELIKRILVKDFSYFTSHGIEFDEETDPMLAKSLFALDGQRWRDMRSKLAPTFTTGKIKIMVPHMAEVGQNWLKFLSKNVSDEAVDLKELAVTYTADAIGSCVFGVNYNAFENPNNTFMTMGRRLVGYDFKRGMKAICVIFFPEVVKFFKFEWFDRSLVDFFCNLLKEMMDSRKKSGQTRKDFLQLMIELKEKGSVASDNAEDEKESKELGGFEDSQLSSGKFDFSDVDLYSQAIGFFVAGFENSSTQISLACLELAVESELQHRAQAEIDQVLKEHDGKLTAEALKKMVYLESIVQGKEFK
;
A
#
# COMPACT_ATOMS: atom_id res chain seq x y z
N MET A 1 20.00 38.47 51.60
CA MET A 1 20.05 38.91 50.20
C MET A 1 19.13 37.99 49.40
N ALA A 2 17.86 38.37 49.26
CA ALA A 2 16.91 37.60 48.46
C ALA A 2 17.13 38.00 47.00
N TRP A 3 17.62 37.06 46.19
CA TRP A 3 17.76 37.27 44.75
C TRP A 3 16.36 37.29 44.14
N SER A 4 15.75 38.47 44.06
CA SER A 4 14.50 38.64 43.31
C SER A 4 14.81 38.45 41.83
N LEU A 5 14.23 37.42 41.21
CA LEU A 5 14.35 37.19 39.77
C LEU A 5 13.91 38.46 39.02
N PRO A 6 14.60 38.83 37.92
CA PRO A 6 14.21 39.97 37.10
C PRO A 6 12.74 39.88 36.66
N LEU A 7 12.02 41.01 36.61
CA LEU A 7 10.59 41.04 36.26
C LEU A 7 10.30 40.33 34.92
N TRP A 8 11.16 40.52 33.92
CA TRP A 8 11.02 39.86 32.61
C TRP A 8 11.12 38.34 32.70
N LEU A 9 11.92 37.80 33.62
CA LEU A 9 12.06 36.36 33.85
C LEU A 9 10.81 35.78 34.52
N ASN A 10 10.21 36.51 35.46
CA ASN A 10 8.94 36.11 36.08
C ASN A 10 7.78 36.11 35.07
N VAL A 11 7.73 37.12 34.19
CA VAL A 11 6.75 37.18 33.09
C VAL A 11 6.95 36.01 32.13
N LEU A 12 8.19 35.72 31.74
CA LEU A 12 8.51 34.61 30.83
C LEU A 12 8.14 33.26 31.44
N LEU A 13 8.47 33.01 32.71
CA LEU A 13 8.08 31.79 33.43
C LEU A 13 6.55 31.63 33.54
N SER A 14 5.83 32.73 33.79
CA SER A 14 4.37 32.71 33.87
C SER A 14 3.74 32.40 32.51
N LEU A 15 4.22 33.03 31.44
CA LEU A 15 3.78 32.74 30.07
C LEU A 15 4.10 31.30 29.67
N SER A 16 5.29 30.79 30.01
CA SER A 16 5.65 29.40 29.77
C SER A 16 4.76 28.42 30.54
N ALA A 17 4.42 28.72 31.81
CA ALA A 17 3.52 27.89 32.60
C ALA A 17 2.10 27.85 32.01
N VAL A 18 1.56 29.00 31.58
CA VAL A 18 0.26 29.08 30.89
C VAL A 18 0.31 28.31 29.58
N PHE A 19 1.36 28.49 28.77
CA PHE A 19 1.54 27.76 27.52
C PHE A 19 1.62 26.24 27.76
N LEU A 20 2.42 25.77 28.70
CA LEU A 20 2.54 24.35 29.05
C LEU A 20 1.22 23.79 29.57
N GLY A 21 0.46 24.55 30.36
CA GLY A 21 -0.86 24.15 30.84
C GLY A 21 -1.88 24.02 29.71
N LEU A 22 -1.95 25.00 28.81
CA LEU A 22 -2.82 24.95 27.62
C LEU A 22 -2.39 23.84 26.66
N PHE A 23 -1.09 23.64 26.49
CA PHE A 23 -0.54 22.58 25.65
C PHE A 23 -0.86 21.20 26.22
N TYR A 24 -0.67 20.99 27.53
CA TYR A 24 -1.06 19.75 28.20
C TYR A 24 -2.56 19.50 28.07
N TYR A 25 -3.39 20.51 28.31
CA TYR A 25 -4.83 20.40 28.14
C TYR A 25 -5.21 20.02 26.71
N TYR A 26 -4.60 20.67 25.71
CA TYR A 26 -4.80 20.36 24.29
C TYR A 26 -4.42 18.91 23.94
N LEU A 27 -3.35 18.37 24.56
CA LEU A 27 -2.91 16.99 24.37
C LEU A 27 -3.85 15.97 25.00
N THR A 28 -4.47 16.28 26.15
CA THR A 28 -5.26 15.30 26.92
C THR A 28 -6.78 15.47 26.80
N TYR A 29 -7.27 16.56 26.20
CA TYR A 29 -8.71 16.89 26.17
C TYR A 29 -9.60 15.77 25.61
N ASN A 30 -9.09 14.98 24.65
CA ASN A 30 -9.83 13.88 24.02
C ASN A 30 -9.75 12.54 24.79
N PHE A 31 -8.92 12.43 25.83
CA PHE A 31 -8.67 11.15 26.52
C PHE A 31 -9.82 10.66 27.41
N ASP A 32 -10.86 11.47 27.60
CA ASP A 32 -12.11 11.04 28.24
C ASP A 32 -13.17 10.56 27.24
N TYR A 33 -12.90 10.58 25.92
CA TYR A 33 -13.88 10.23 24.89
C TYR A 33 -14.51 8.84 25.11
N TRP A 34 -13.70 7.79 25.25
CA TRP A 34 -14.20 6.43 25.42
C TRP A 34 -14.86 6.22 26.78
N LYS A 35 -14.31 6.86 27.82
CA LYS A 35 -14.92 6.88 29.16
C LYS A 35 -16.33 7.48 29.14
N LYS A 36 -16.53 8.61 28.45
CA LYS A 36 -17.84 9.28 28.29
C LYS A 36 -18.84 8.41 27.50
N LYS A 37 -18.36 7.57 26.59
CA LYS A 37 -19.20 6.61 25.84
C LYS A 37 -19.41 5.26 26.55
N GLY A 38 -18.87 5.09 27.76
CA GLY A 38 -18.98 3.82 28.50
C GLY A 38 -18.19 2.67 27.88
N VAL A 39 -17.18 2.96 27.04
CA VAL A 39 -16.37 1.96 26.35
C VAL A 39 -15.07 1.72 27.12
N LYS A 40 -14.73 0.43 27.33
CA LYS A 40 -13.43 0.04 27.89
C LYS A 40 -12.33 0.51 26.94
N HIS A 41 -11.27 1.09 27.50
CA HIS A 41 -10.18 1.64 26.69
C HIS A 41 -8.82 1.51 27.36
N GLU A 42 -7.78 1.48 26.54
CA GLU A 42 -6.40 1.62 26.99
C GLU A 42 -6.09 3.10 27.25
N LYS A 43 -5.40 3.39 28.36
CA LYS A 43 -5.10 4.77 28.74
C LYS A 43 -4.14 5.41 27.75
N GLY A 44 -4.42 6.67 27.38
CA GLY A 44 -3.51 7.47 26.58
C GLY A 44 -2.43 8.13 27.44
N TRP A 45 -1.20 8.18 26.94
CA TRP A 45 -0.14 9.04 27.46
C TRP A 45 -0.16 10.37 26.71
N PRO A 46 0.04 11.53 27.38
CA PRO A 46 0.09 12.82 26.70
C PRO A 46 1.08 12.75 25.52
N LEU A 47 0.71 13.35 24.38
CA LEU A 47 1.40 13.23 23.10
C LEU A 47 1.26 11.84 22.45
N PHE A 48 1.58 10.75 23.13
CA PHE A 48 1.76 9.46 22.43
C PHE A 48 0.49 8.60 22.32
N GLY A 49 -0.60 9.00 22.97
CA GLY A 49 -1.80 8.19 23.05
C GLY A 49 -1.53 6.86 23.74
N SER A 50 -2.26 5.82 23.37
CA SER A 50 -2.09 4.47 23.94
C SER A 50 -0.89 3.73 23.35
N LEU A 51 -0.23 4.29 22.32
CA LEU A 51 0.84 3.65 21.54
C LEU A 51 2.23 4.25 21.86
N PHE A 52 2.51 4.52 23.13
CA PHE A 52 3.77 5.14 23.59
C PHE A 52 5.03 4.46 23.05
N SER A 53 5.13 3.14 23.20
CA SER A 53 6.32 2.39 22.77
C SER A 53 6.53 2.43 21.25
N ALA A 54 5.43 2.53 20.48
CA ALA A 54 5.49 2.68 19.03
C ALA A 54 6.00 4.06 18.61
N MET A 55 5.46 5.11 19.23
CA MET A 55 5.84 6.49 18.92
C MET A 55 7.25 6.84 19.36
N THR A 56 7.79 6.14 20.36
CA THR A 56 9.18 6.28 20.84
C THR A 56 10.17 5.36 20.12
N LEU A 57 9.74 4.69 19.05
CA LEU A 57 10.54 3.74 18.26
C LEU A 57 11.14 2.58 19.08
N ARG A 58 10.58 2.29 20.26
CA ARG A 58 11.05 1.19 21.12
C ARG A 58 10.48 -0.15 20.70
N GLU A 59 9.25 -0.15 20.19
CA GLU A 59 8.55 -1.33 19.74
C GLU A 59 7.79 -1.03 18.45
N HIS A 60 7.62 -2.03 17.60
CA HIS A 60 6.76 -1.85 16.42
C HIS A 60 5.30 -1.66 16.84
N ARG A 61 4.55 -0.83 16.09
CA ARG A 61 3.13 -0.52 16.36
C ARG A 61 2.26 -1.77 16.52
N VAL A 62 2.52 -2.80 15.72
CA VAL A 62 1.79 -4.07 15.76
C VAL A 62 1.91 -4.74 17.13
N HIS A 63 3.08 -4.74 17.76
CA HIS A 63 3.27 -5.33 19.09
C HIS A 63 2.55 -4.54 20.19
N CYS A 64 2.45 -3.22 20.05
CA CYS A 64 1.65 -2.41 20.96
C CYS A 64 0.16 -2.76 20.87
N LEU A 65 -0.36 -2.89 19.65
CA LEU A 65 -1.75 -3.29 19.42
C LEU A 65 -2.01 -4.74 19.87
N ASP A 66 -1.07 -5.66 19.68
CA ASP A 66 -1.17 -7.05 20.16
C ASP A 66 -1.22 -7.11 21.70
N LYS A 67 -0.46 -6.27 22.41
CA LYS A 67 -0.56 -6.16 23.88
C LYS A 67 -1.93 -5.68 24.32
N ILE A 68 -2.52 -4.71 23.61
CA ILE A 68 -3.89 -4.24 23.87
C ILE A 68 -4.89 -5.38 23.57
N TYR A 69 -4.77 -6.04 22.41
CA TYR A 69 -5.59 -7.19 22.02
C TYR A 69 -5.60 -8.27 23.12
N LYS A 70 -4.42 -8.70 23.57
CA LYS A 70 -4.27 -9.74 24.62
C LYS A 70 -4.83 -9.32 25.96
N LYS A 71 -4.66 -8.04 26.33
CA LYS A 71 -5.18 -7.50 27.60
C LYS A 71 -6.71 -7.45 27.65
N TYR A 72 -7.37 -7.24 26.51
CA TYR A 72 -8.82 -7.08 26.40
C TYR A 72 -9.49 -8.21 25.61
N SER A 73 -8.89 -9.40 25.54
CA SER A 73 -9.34 -10.50 24.67
C SER A 73 -10.74 -11.04 24.95
N GLY A 74 -11.37 -10.64 26.06
CA GLY A 74 -12.77 -10.98 26.39
C GLY A 74 -13.80 -9.96 25.92
N GLU A 75 -13.38 -8.83 25.35
CA GLU A 75 -14.29 -7.79 24.83
C GLU A 75 -14.46 -7.92 23.32
N SER A 76 -15.59 -7.46 22.78
CA SER A 76 -15.78 -7.41 21.32
C SER A 76 -14.97 -6.29 20.64
N PHE A 77 -14.69 -5.22 21.38
CA PHE A 77 -13.86 -4.10 20.95
C PHE A 77 -13.29 -3.33 22.14
N VAL A 78 -12.22 -2.59 21.91
CA VAL A 78 -11.57 -1.75 22.93
C VAL A 78 -11.15 -0.42 22.33
N GLY A 79 -11.47 0.67 23.04
CA GLY A 79 -11.02 2.00 22.68
C GLY A 79 -9.52 2.17 22.95
N TYR A 80 -8.83 2.93 22.12
CA TYR A 80 -7.47 3.37 22.37
C TYR A 80 -7.26 4.75 21.74
N TYR A 81 -6.08 5.32 21.90
CA TYR A 81 -5.73 6.63 21.36
C TYR A 81 -4.53 6.54 20.43
N GLN A 82 -4.70 7.06 19.20
CA GLN A 82 -3.61 7.26 18.25
C GLN A 82 -3.16 8.72 18.33
N GLY A 83 -2.09 8.98 19.06
CA GLY A 83 -1.78 10.34 19.48
C GLY A 83 -2.95 10.88 20.33
N ARG A 84 -3.72 11.81 19.77
CA ARG A 84 -4.89 12.42 20.43
C ARG A 84 -6.23 11.85 19.95
N ASP A 85 -6.24 11.12 18.85
CA ASP A 85 -7.48 10.72 18.21
C ASP A 85 -8.01 9.41 18.80
N PRO A 86 -9.30 9.34 19.18
CA PRO A 86 -9.91 8.11 19.65
C PRO A 86 -10.01 7.12 18.48
N ALA A 87 -9.46 5.92 18.68
CA ALA A 87 -9.53 4.81 17.75
C ALA A 87 -10.13 3.58 18.43
N LEU A 88 -10.76 2.71 17.65
CA LEU A 88 -11.42 1.50 18.13
C LEU A 88 -10.68 0.28 17.58
N LEU A 89 -10.20 -0.58 18.46
CA LEU A 89 -9.64 -1.88 18.09
C LEU A 89 -10.75 -2.92 18.18
N ILE A 90 -11.12 -3.50 17.04
CA ILE A 90 -12.18 -4.51 16.94
C ILE A 90 -11.55 -5.88 17.15
N LEU A 91 -12.16 -6.67 18.04
CA LEU A 91 -11.66 -7.98 18.48
C LEU A 91 -12.58 -9.12 18.03
N ASP A 92 -13.88 -8.83 17.87
CA ASP A 92 -14.90 -9.79 17.46
C ASP A 92 -14.97 -9.95 15.92
N PRO A 93 -14.74 -11.15 15.37
CA PRO A 93 -14.83 -11.42 13.94
C PRO A 93 -16.18 -11.06 13.31
N GLU A 94 -17.30 -11.21 14.02
CA GLU A 94 -18.62 -10.84 13.49
C GLU A 94 -18.77 -9.32 13.37
N LEU A 95 -18.15 -8.55 14.28
CA LEU A 95 -18.08 -7.10 14.15
C LEU A 95 -17.16 -6.68 13.01
N ILE A 96 -16.01 -7.34 12.84
CA ILE A 96 -15.11 -7.11 11.71
C ILE A 96 -15.87 -7.34 10.39
N LYS A 97 -16.60 -8.45 10.29
CA LYS A 97 -17.44 -8.77 9.12
C LYS A 97 -18.54 -7.74 8.88
N ARG A 98 -19.16 -7.22 9.95
CA ARG A 98 -20.13 -6.12 9.81
C ARG A 98 -19.46 -4.87 9.24
N ILE A 99 -18.37 -4.41 9.83
CA ILE A 99 -17.67 -3.18 9.43
C ILE A 99 -17.11 -3.29 8.00
N LEU A 100 -16.44 -4.39 7.67
CA LEU A 100 -15.72 -4.53 6.40
C LEU A 100 -16.60 -5.03 5.25
N VAL A 101 -17.76 -5.64 5.52
CA VAL A 101 -18.60 -6.27 4.47
C VAL A 101 -20.04 -5.77 4.53
N LYS A 102 -20.77 -6.05 5.62
CA LYS A 102 -22.24 -5.83 5.64
C LYS A 102 -22.63 -4.35 5.64
N ASP A 103 -21.94 -3.58 6.48
CA ASP A 103 -22.19 -2.17 6.76
C ASP A 103 -21.09 -1.28 6.14
N PHE A 104 -20.34 -1.81 5.17
CA PHE A 104 -19.21 -1.12 4.53
C PHE A 104 -19.61 0.24 3.94
N SER A 105 -20.88 0.43 3.59
CA SER A 105 -21.40 1.71 3.11
C SER A 105 -21.18 2.87 4.08
N TYR A 106 -21.04 2.60 5.38
CA TYR A 106 -20.71 3.57 6.42
C TYR A 106 -19.19 3.73 6.67
N PHE A 107 -18.36 2.80 6.20
CA PHE A 107 -16.94 2.70 6.52
C PHE A 107 -16.03 2.78 5.27
N THR A 108 -16.26 3.79 4.43
CA THR A 108 -15.55 3.95 3.15
C THR A 108 -14.21 4.69 3.24
N SER A 109 -13.89 5.31 4.38
CA SER A 109 -12.67 6.11 4.54
C SER A 109 -11.55 5.31 5.18
N HIS A 110 -10.33 5.54 4.70
CA HIS A 110 -9.09 4.91 5.20
C HIS A 110 -8.43 5.72 6.34
N GLY A 111 -8.98 6.90 6.68
CA GLY A 111 -8.54 7.71 7.83
C GLY A 111 -7.29 8.57 7.59
N ILE A 112 -6.81 8.68 6.36
CA ILE A 112 -5.73 9.60 5.97
C ILE A 112 -6.25 10.47 4.83
N GLU A 113 -6.33 11.77 5.07
CA GLU A 113 -6.70 12.75 4.04
C GLU A 113 -5.44 13.44 3.52
N PHE A 114 -5.27 13.43 2.21
CA PHE A 114 -4.26 14.24 1.53
C PHE A 114 -4.95 15.41 0.84
N ASP A 115 -4.30 16.57 0.88
CA ASP A 115 -4.82 17.76 0.23
C ASP A 115 -4.51 17.73 -1.27
N GLU A 116 -5.55 17.87 -2.11
CA GLU A 116 -5.43 17.76 -3.57
C GLU A 116 -4.61 18.88 -4.21
N GLU A 117 -4.49 20.05 -3.59
CA GLU A 117 -3.67 21.14 -4.11
C GLU A 117 -2.18 20.89 -3.89
N THR A 118 -1.85 20.28 -2.77
CA THR A 118 -0.47 20.08 -2.31
C THR A 118 0.10 18.75 -2.77
N ASP A 119 -0.66 17.66 -2.68
CA ASP A 119 -0.23 16.32 -3.10
C ASP A 119 -1.29 15.63 -3.96
N PRO A 120 -1.51 16.11 -5.21
CA PRO A 120 -2.53 15.56 -6.09
C PRO A 120 -2.29 14.09 -6.43
N MET A 121 -1.04 13.62 -6.44
CA MET A 121 -0.69 12.23 -6.78
C MET A 121 -1.18 11.24 -5.73
N LEU A 122 -1.01 11.57 -4.45
CA LEU A 122 -1.54 10.74 -3.38
C LEU A 122 -3.04 10.95 -3.22
N ALA A 123 -3.51 12.21 -3.18
CA ALA A 123 -4.91 12.52 -2.91
C ALA A 123 -5.88 11.88 -3.92
N LYS A 124 -5.46 11.71 -5.18
CA LYS A 124 -6.27 11.08 -6.23
C LYS A 124 -6.02 9.58 -6.40
N SER A 125 -5.07 9.01 -5.65
CA SER A 125 -4.81 7.57 -5.70
C SER A 125 -5.97 6.78 -5.06
N LEU A 126 -6.33 5.63 -5.63
CA LEU A 126 -7.36 4.76 -5.08
C LEU A 126 -7.12 4.39 -3.60
N PHE A 127 -5.87 4.37 -3.16
CA PHE A 127 -5.49 4.05 -1.78
C PHE A 127 -5.79 5.19 -0.77
N ALA A 128 -6.01 6.40 -1.24
CA ALA A 128 -6.25 7.58 -0.41
C ALA A 128 -7.64 8.19 -0.61
N LEU A 129 -8.23 8.03 -1.80
CA LEU A 129 -9.58 8.49 -2.09
C LEU A 129 -10.57 7.94 -1.05
N ASP A 130 -11.62 8.72 -0.80
CA ASP A 130 -12.72 8.35 0.07
C ASP A 130 -14.10 8.63 -0.55
N GLY A 131 -15.13 8.22 0.19
CA GLY A 131 -16.53 8.50 -0.13
C GLY A 131 -16.93 8.09 -1.55
N GLN A 132 -17.65 8.98 -2.24
CA GLN A 132 -18.17 8.71 -3.58
C GLN A 132 -17.05 8.63 -4.63
N ARG A 133 -16.02 9.47 -4.53
CA ARG A 133 -14.90 9.48 -5.49
C ARG A 133 -14.16 8.14 -5.47
N TRP A 134 -13.94 7.58 -4.28
CA TRP A 134 -13.36 6.26 -4.14
C TRP A 134 -14.24 5.17 -4.74
N ARG A 135 -15.57 5.19 -4.49
CA ARG A 135 -16.50 4.19 -5.06
C ARG A 135 -16.46 4.21 -6.59
N ASP A 136 -16.55 5.41 -7.18
CA ASP A 136 -16.53 5.59 -8.63
C ASP A 136 -15.19 5.13 -9.23
N MET A 137 -14.08 5.52 -8.62
CA MET A 137 -12.74 5.10 -9.06
C MET A 137 -12.55 3.58 -8.92
N ARG A 138 -12.93 2.99 -7.77
CA ARG A 138 -12.83 1.56 -7.50
C ARG A 138 -13.60 0.75 -8.53
N SER A 139 -14.85 1.13 -8.81
CA SER A 139 -15.69 0.46 -9.78
C SER A 139 -15.13 0.54 -11.20
N LYS A 140 -14.46 1.64 -11.55
CA LYS A 140 -13.84 1.84 -12.87
C LYS A 140 -12.52 1.10 -13.06
N LEU A 141 -11.76 0.93 -12.00
CA LEU A 141 -10.49 0.20 -12.01
C LEU A 141 -10.68 -1.30 -11.85
N ALA A 142 -11.76 -1.75 -11.21
CA ALA A 142 -12.05 -3.18 -11.02
C ALA A 142 -11.91 -4.05 -12.30
N PRO A 143 -12.40 -3.64 -13.49
CA PRO A 143 -12.23 -4.44 -14.71
C PRO A 143 -10.77 -4.61 -15.15
N THR A 144 -9.84 -3.80 -14.63
CA THR A 144 -8.40 -3.95 -14.95
C THR A 144 -7.70 -5.05 -14.17
N PHE A 145 -8.35 -5.56 -13.13
CA PHE A 145 -7.85 -6.61 -12.25
C PHE A 145 -8.63 -7.92 -12.35
N THR A 146 -9.48 -8.09 -13.36
CA THR A 146 -10.12 -9.40 -13.62
C THR A 146 -9.05 -10.42 -13.94
N THR A 147 -9.37 -11.69 -13.68
CA THR A 147 -8.52 -12.81 -14.04
C THR A 147 -8.08 -12.69 -15.50
N GLY A 148 -9.01 -12.43 -16.44
CA GLY A 148 -8.70 -12.25 -17.86
C GLY A 148 -7.61 -11.21 -18.12
N LYS A 149 -7.70 -10.03 -17.49
CA LYS A 149 -6.69 -8.98 -17.62
C LYS A 149 -5.38 -9.32 -16.93
N ILE A 150 -5.38 -10.02 -15.80
CA ILE A 150 -4.11 -10.49 -15.19
C ILE A 150 -3.42 -11.51 -16.08
N LYS A 151 -4.16 -12.42 -16.74
CA LYS A 151 -3.58 -13.43 -17.65
C LYS A 151 -2.74 -12.80 -18.76
N ILE A 152 -3.15 -11.64 -19.29
CA ILE A 152 -2.41 -10.99 -20.38
C ILE A 152 -1.04 -10.47 -19.93
N MET A 153 -0.84 -10.28 -18.62
CA MET A 153 0.39 -9.76 -18.02
C MET A 153 1.34 -10.86 -17.54
N VAL A 154 0.87 -12.10 -17.39
CA VAL A 154 1.70 -13.27 -16.99
C VAL A 154 2.97 -13.43 -17.84
N PRO A 155 2.94 -13.29 -19.18
CA PRO A 155 4.15 -13.41 -19.99
C PRO A 155 5.23 -12.38 -19.61
N HIS A 156 4.85 -11.15 -19.26
CA HIS A 156 5.78 -10.11 -18.84
C HIS A 156 6.46 -10.47 -17.52
N MET A 157 5.69 -11.02 -16.56
CA MET A 157 6.23 -11.49 -15.28
C MET A 157 7.17 -12.68 -15.48
N ALA A 158 6.79 -13.63 -16.34
CA ALA A 158 7.61 -14.79 -16.67
C ALA A 158 8.94 -14.41 -17.34
N GLU A 159 8.94 -13.40 -18.21
CA GLU A 159 10.17 -12.87 -18.84
C GLU A 159 11.14 -12.33 -17.78
N VAL A 160 10.66 -11.55 -16.81
CA VAL A 160 11.48 -11.04 -15.70
C VAL A 160 12.00 -12.20 -14.84
N GLY A 161 11.18 -13.24 -14.62
CA GLY A 161 11.60 -14.46 -13.92
C GLY A 161 12.74 -15.18 -14.62
N GLN A 162 12.73 -15.24 -15.96
CA GLN A 162 13.85 -15.79 -16.73
C GLN A 162 15.12 -14.95 -16.59
N ASN A 163 15.01 -13.62 -16.52
CA ASN A 163 16.17 -12.75 -16.27
C ASN A 163 16.76 -12.99 -14.88
N TRP A 164 15.91 -13.20 -13.87
CA TRP A 164 16.34 -13.60 -12.53
C TRP A 164 17.10 -14.95 -12.58
N LEU A 165 16.55 -15.98 -13.22
CA LEU A 165 17.22 -17.28 -13.35
C LEU A 165 18.57 -17.18 -14.08
N LYS A 166 18.65 -16.40 -15.16
CA LYS A 166 19.91 -16.13 -15.87
C LYS A 166 20.94 -15.47 -14.94
N PHE A 167 20.51 -14.46 -14.18
CA PHE A 167 21.36 -13.80 -13.20
C PHE A 167 21.90 -14.77 -12.15
N LEU A 168 21.03 -15.61 -11.57
CA LEU A 168 21.45 -16.62 -10.59
C LEU A 168 22.45 -17.61 -11.18
N SER A 169 22.14 -18.19 -12.34
CA SER A 169 23.00 -19.20 -12.99
C SER A 169 24.41 -18.69 -13.33
N LYS A 170 24.55 -17.37 -13.55
CA LYS A 170 25.82 -16.73 -13.90
C LYS A 170 26.62 -16.27 -12.68
N ASN A 171 25.94 -15.79 -11.63
CA ASN A 171 26.58 -15.05 -10.54
C ASN A 171 26.51 -15.75 -9.19
N VAL A 172 25.74 -16.82 -9.06
CA VAL A 172 25.54 -17.54 -7.79
C VAL A 172 26.03 -18.96 -7.94
N SER A 173 27.10 -19.30 -7.23
CA SER A 173 27.58 -20.67 -7.04
C SER A 173 27.17 -21.15 -5.64
N ASP A 174 28.09 -21.09 -4.68
CA ASP A 174 27.93 -21.60 -3.30
C ASP A 174 27.86 -20.48 -2.25
N GLU A 175 27.79 -19.22 -2.68
CA GLU A 175 27.72 -18.07 -1.78
C GLU A 175 26.29 -17.75 -1.34
N ALA A 176 26.15 -17.28 -0.09
CA ALA A 176 24.88 -16.78 0.42
C ALA A 176 24.44 -15.55 -0.39
N VAL A 177 23.16 -15.52 -0.75
CA VAL A 177 22.55 -14.42 -1.50
C VAL A 177 21.58 -13.64 -0.64
N ASP A 178 21.52 -12.33 -0.87
CA ASP A 178 20.45 -11.50 -0.31
C ASP A 178 19.17 -11.70 -1.14
N LEU A 179 18.34 -12.63 -0.67
CA LEU A 179 17.06 -12.96 -1.29
C LEU A 179 16.10 -11.78 -1.32
N LYS A 180 16.15 -10.86 -0.34
CA LYS A 180 15.28 -9.69 -0.31
C LYS A 180 15.66 -8.73 -1.43
N GLU A 181 16.95 -8.49 -1.65
CA GLU A 181 17.42 -7.65 -2.75
C GLU A 181 17.06 -8.25 -4.12
N LEU A 182 17.20 -9.57 -4.28
CA LEU A 182 16.79 -10.26 -5.50
C LEU A 182 15.27 -10.17 -5.75
N ALA A 183 14.47 -10.38 -4.71
CA ALA A 183 13.02 -10.29 -4.79
C ALA A 183 12.55 -8.87 -5.10
N VAL A 184 13.16 -7.85 -4.50
CA VAL A 184 12.89 -6.43 -4.80
C VAL A 184 13.24 -6.11 -6.25
N THR A 185 14.36 -6.64 -6.76
CA THR A 185 14.78 -6.45 -8.16
C THR A 185 13.77 -7.08 -9.12
N TYR A 186 13.32 -8.31 -8.84
CA TYR A 186 12.27 -8.97 -9.61
C TYR A 186 10.97 -8.17 -9.61
N THR A 187 10.47 -7.77 -8.43
CA THR A 187 9.16 -7.11 -8.35
C THR A 187 9.17 -5.74 -9.00
N ALA A 188 10.29 -5.02 -8.91
CA ALA A 188 10.48 -3.74 -9.58
C ALA A 188 10.40 -3.86 -11.11
N ASP A 189 11.10 -4.83 -11.70
CA ASP A 189 11.05 -5.06 -13.14
C ASP A 189 9.68 -5.61 -13.57
N ALA A 190 9.08 -6.51 -12.78
CA ALA A 190 7.77 -7.07 -13.05
C ALA A 190 6.68 -5.98 -13.05
N ILE A 191 6.65 -5.11 -12.04
CA ILE A 191 5.70 -4.01 -11.97
C ILE A 191 6.03 -2.91 -12.99
N GLY A 192 7.31 -2.62 -13.24
CA GLY A 192 7.74 -1.69 -14.30
C GLY A 192 7.25 -2.15 -15.67
N SER A 193 7.39 -3.44 -15.95
CA SER A 193 6.90 -4.05 -17.18
C SER A 193 5.38 -4.05 -17.24
N CYS A 194 4.68 -4.53 -16.21
CA CYS A 194 3.21 -4.66 -16.24
C CYS A 194 2.47 -3.32 -16.14
N VAL A 195 3.03 -2.33 -15.44
CA VAL A 195 2.36 -1.03 -15.19
C VAL A 195 2.81 0.05 -16.15
N PHE A 196 4.12 0.22 -16.36
CA PHE A 196 4.68 1.35 -17.10
C PHE A 196 5.04 0.99 -18.55
N GLY A 197 5.11 -0.30 -18.87
CA GLY A 197 5.48 -0.74 -20.22
C GLY A 197 6.97 -0.77 -20.48
N VAL A 198 7.79 -0.83 -19.44
CA VAL A 198 9.25 -0.70 -19.50
C VAL A 198 9.93 -1.92 -18.89
N ASN A 199 10.96 -2.43 -19.57
CA ASN A 199 11.80 -3.52 -19.07
C ASN A 199 13.23 -3.00 -18.98
N TYR A 200 13.73 -2.81 -17.75
CA TYR A 200 15.08 -2.26 -17.51
C TYR A 200 16.15 -3.33 -17.31
N ASN A 201 15.73 -4.60 -17.18
CA ASN A 201 16.59 -5.71 -16.77
C ASN A 201 17.49 -5.30 -15.58
N ALA A 202 16.85 -4.95 -14.46
CA ALA A 202 17.49 -4.45 -13.26
C ALA A 202 18.52 -5.42 -12.67
N PHE A 203 18.44 -6.72 -12.98
CA PHE A 203 19.47 -7.70 -12.61
C PHE A 203 20.82 -7.45 -13.30
N GLU A 204 20.83 -6.99 -14.56
CA GLU A 204 22.07 -6.62 -15.26
C GLU A 204 22.48 -5.17 -14.95
N ASN A 205 21.50 -4.29 -14.70
CA ASN A 205 21.71 -2.87 -14.44
C ASN A 205 21.06 -2.43 -13.12
N PRO A 206 21.60 -2.81 -11.95
CA PRO A 206 20.96 -2.60 -10.65
C PRO A 206 20.82 -1.13 -10.26
N ASN A 207 21.73 -0.27 -10.75
CA ASN A 207 21.73 1.17 -10.48
C ASN A 207 21.02 1.99 -11.56
N ASN A 208 20.10 1.38 -12.31
CA ASN A 208 19.32 2.14 -13.29
C ASN A 208 18.43 3.18 -12.61
N THR A 209 18.09 4.24 -13.36
CA THR A 209 17.33 5.38 -12.83
C THR A 209 15.96 4.95 -12.29
N PHE A 210 15.28 4.01 -12.96
CA PHE A 210 13.96 3.55 -12.55
C PHE A 210 14.01 2.83 -11.19
N MET A 211 14.96 1.92 -10.99
CA MET A 211 15.21 1.24 -9.71
C MET A 211 15.53 2.24 -8.61
N THR A 212 16.41 3.20 -8.90
CA THR A 212 16.82 4.23 -7.94
C THR A 212 15.64 5.08 -7.50
N MET A 213 14.79 5.52 -8.44
CA MET A 213 13.59 6.28 -8.15
C MET A 213 12.55 5.42 -7.42
N GLY A 214 12.34 4.16 -7.85
CA GLY A 214 11.40 3.24 -7.23
C GLY A 214 11.72 2.97 -5.76
N ARG A 215 12.99 2.70 -5.44
CA ARG A 215 13.48 2.54 -4.06
C ARG A 215 13.27 3.80 -3.22
N ARG A 216 13.51 4.98 -3.79
CA ARG A 216 13.21 6.26 -3.10
C ARG A 216 11.71 6.45 -2.85
N LEU A 217 10.85 5.83 -3.65
CA LEU A 217 9.40 5.95 -3.50
C LEU A 217 8.89 5.12 -2.32
N VAL A 218 9.34 3.87 -2.19
CA VAL A 218 8.94 2.97 -1.09
C VAL A 218 9.80 3.13 0.18
N GLY A 219 11.00 3.68 0.05
CA GLY A 219 11.97 3.77 1.13
C GLY A 219 11.59 4.73 2.26
N TYR A 220 12.16 4.48 3.43
CA TYR A 220 12.05 5.37 4.58
C TYR A 220 13.04 6.53 4.46
N ASP A 221 12.53 7.75 4.59
CA ASP A 221 13.33 8.97 4.73
C ASP A 221 13.01 9.60 6.09
N PHE A 222 14.05 10.02 6.82
CA PHE A 222 13.88 10.77 8.06
C PHE A 222 12.98 12.00 7.87
N LYS A 223 13.04 12.66 6.72
CA LYS A 223 12.13 13.78 6.39
C LYS A 223 10.67 13.33 6.33
N ARG A 224 10.38 12.16 5.75
CA ARG A 224 9.02 11.58 5.72
C ARG A 224 8.56 11.17 7.12
N GLY A 225 9.45 10.60 7.93
CA GLY A 225 9.17 10.34 9.35
C GLY A 225 8.78 11.60 10.11
N MET A 226 9.53 12.69 9.92
CA MET A 226 9.20 14.00 10.50
C MET A 226 7.86 14.55 9.99
N LYS A 227 7.57 14.44 8.68
CA LYS A 227 6.27 14.83 8.11
C LYS A 227 5.12 14.02 8.72
N ALA A 228 5.28 12.70 8.88
CA ALA A 228 4.28 11.83 9.50
C ALA A 228 3.97 12.24 10.95
N ILE A 229 5.01 12.58 11.73
CA ILE A 229 4.85 13.12 13.08
C ILE A 229 4.08 14.45 13.04
N CYS A 230 4.42 15.36 12.13
CA CYS A 230 3.70 16.63 11.97
C CYS A 230 2.23 16.45 11.57
N VAL A 231 1.89 15.46 10.72
CA VAL A 231 0.50 15.14 10.36
C VAL A 231 -0.30 14.71 11.59
N ILE A 232 0.28 13.87 12.44
CA ILE A 232 -0.38 13.36 13.65
C ILE A 232 -0.58 14.46 14.71
N PHE A 233 0.40 15.35 14.88
CA PHE A 233 0.40 16.32 15.98
C PHE A 233 -0.05 17.73 15.62
N PHE A 234 0.23 18.15 14.38
CA PHE A 234 0.08 19.52 13.93
C PHE A 234 -0.51 19.56 12.51
N PRO A 235 -1.70 18.98 12.27
CA PRO A 235 -2.29 18.91 10.93
C PRO A 235 -2.49 20.29 10.30
N GLU A 236 -2.82 21.31 11.10
CA GLU A 236 -2.96 22.69 10.62
C GLU A 236 -1.62 23.31 10.18
N VAL A 237 -0.50 22.90 10.79
CA VAL A 237 0.85 23.31 10.34
C VAL A 237 1.16 22.66 8.99
N VAL A 238 0.83 21.37 8.82
CA VAL A 238 1.00 20.65 7.55
C VAL A 238 0.22 21.33 6.42
N LYS A 239 -1.05 21.70 6.67
CA LYS A 239 -1.89 22.44 5.72
C LYS A 239 -1.30 23.81 5.40
N PHE A 240 -0.86 24.56 6.41
CA PHE A 240 -0.30 25.91 6.24
C PHE A 240 1.00 25.90 5.41
N PHE A 241 1.91 24.98 5.70
CA PHE A 241 3.19 24.87 5.00
C PHE A 241 3.13 24.01 3.73
N LYS A 242 1.96 23.46 3.38
CA LYS A 242 1.75 22.69 2.15
C LYS A 242 2.77 21.56 1.98
N PHE A 243 2.95 20.73 3.01
CA PHE A 243 3.93 19.64 2.95
C PHE A 243 3.52 18.56 1.94
N GLU A 244 4.36 18.35 0.93
CA GLU A 244 4.24 17.23 -0.01
C GLU A 244 4.77 15.95 0.63
N TRP A 245 4.15 14.80 0.42
CA TRP A 245 4.66 13.54 0.98
C TRP A 245 5.90 13.05 0.22
N PHE A 246 5.80 13.07 -1.11
CA PHE A 246 6.89 12.73 -2.02
C PHE A 246 7.68 13.96 -2.46
N ASP A 247 8.95 13.78 -2.79
CA ASP A 247 9.75 14.85 -3.39
C ASP A 247 9.23 15.14 -4.80
N ARG A 248 9.11 16.42 -5.20
CA ARG A 248 8.71 16.79 -6.57
C ARG A 248 9.50 16.08 -7.66
N SER A 249 10.83 16.02 -7.51
CA SER A 249 11.72 15.32 -8.46
C SER A 249 11.32 13.86 -8.70
N LEU A 250 10.74 13.21 -7.69
CA LEU A 250 10.31 11.82 -7.77
C LEU A 250 8.99 11.70 -8.53
N VAL A 251 8.03 12.56 -8.20
CA VAL A 251 6.74 12.65 -8.89
C VAL A 251 6.96 12.99 -10.37
N ASP A 252 7.77 14.00 -10.66
CA ASP A 252 8.07 14.47 -12.01
C ASP A 252 8.68 13.36 -12.87
N PHE A 253 9.59 12.55 -12.31
CA PHE A 253 10.18 11.42 -13.02
C PHE A 253 9.11 10.43 -13.51
N PHE A 254 8.24 9.95 -12.62
CA PHE A 254 7.22 8.97 -12.98
C PHE A 254 6.13 9.55 -13.90
N CYS A 255 5.71 10.80 -13.66
CA CYS A 255 4.77 11.50 -14.54
C CYS A 255 5.34 11.68 -15.95
N ASN A 256 6.60 12.10 -16.07
CA ASN A 256 7.25 12.26 -17.38
C ASN A 256 7.43 10.90 -18.07
N LEU A 257 7.83 9.86 -17.35
CA LEU A 257 7.93 8.51 -17.89
C LEU A 257 6.59 8.03 -18.45
N LEU A 258 5.50 8.14 -17.70
CA LEU A 258 4.17 7.74 -18.15
C LEU A 258 3.72 8.56 -19.38
N LYS A 259 3.96 9.87 -19.35
CA LYS A 259 3.67 10.76 -20.48
C LYS A 259 4.42 10.34 -21.75
N GLU A 260 5.73 10.08 -21.64
CA GLU A 260 6.56 9.62 -22.75
C GLU A 260 6.07 8.28 -23.32
N MET A 261 5.72 7.34 -22.45
CA MET A 261 5.18 6.04 -22.85
C MET A 261 3.82 6.16 -23.55
N MET A 262 2.94 7.03 -23.06
CA MET A 262 1.66 7.33 -23.70
C MET A 262 1.84 8.00 -25.07
N ASP A 263 2.73 8.99 -25.16
CA ASP A 263 3.01 9.72 -26.40
C ASP A 263 3.67 8.81 -27.45
N SER A 264 4.55 7.90 -27.03
CA SER A 264 5.16 6.89 -27.89
C SER A 264 4.13 5.95 -28.50
N ARG A 265 3.13 5.49 -27.72
CA ARG A 265 2.02 4.66 -28.20
C ARG A 265 1.14 5.39 -29.21
N LYS A 266 0.79 6.66 -28.92
CA LYS A 266 -0.01 7.49 -29.84
C LYS A 266 0.69 7.69 -31.18
N LYS A 267 2.02 7.88 -31.18
CA LYS A 267 2.81 8.08 -32.40
C LYS A 267 3.00 6.79 -33.20
N SER A 268 3.27 5.67 -32.53
CA SER A 268 3.55 4.39 -33.18
C SER A 268 2.29 3.61 -33.59
N GLY A 269 1.13 3.90 -32.96
CA GLY A 269 -0.10 3.14 -33.13
C GLY A 269 -0.04 1.73 -32.51
N GLN A 270 1.06 1.37 -31.83
CA GLN A 270 1.23 0.07 -31.21
C GLN A 270 0.59 0.04 -29.82
N THR A 271 -0.18 -1.02 -29.56
CA THR A 271 -0.72 -1.31 -28.24
C THR A 271 0.09 -2.39 -27.56
N ARG A 272 0.23 -2.28 -26.24
CA ARG A 272 0.88 -3.29 -25.40
C ARG A 272 -0.14 -3.82 -24.42
N LYS A 273 -0.18 -5.14 -24.21
CA LYS A 273 -1.10 -5.78 -23.26
C LYS A 273 -0.60 -5.56 -21.84
N ASP A 274 -0.87 -4.39 -21.28
CA ASP A 274 -0.42 -3.95 -19.96
C ASP A 274 -1.40 -2.98 -19.30
N PHE A 275 -1.15 -2.64 -18.04
CA PHE A 275 -2.03 -1.77 -17.26
C PHE A 275 -2.13 -0.35 -17.84
N LEU A 276 -1.04 0.22 -18.36
CA LEU A 276 -1.07 1.53 -18.99
C LEU A 276 -2.05 1.57 -20.18
N GLN A 277 -2.12 0.49 -20.96
CA GLN A 277 -3.10 0.39 -22.05
C GLN A 277 -4.54 0.37 -21.52
N LEU A 278 -4.80 -0.37 -20.44
CA LEU A 278 -6.11 -0.38 -19.80
C LEU A 278 -6.50 1.01 -19.25
N MET A 279 -5.54 1.77 -18.73
CA MET A 279 -5.78 3.14 -18.27
C MET A 279 -6.04 4.12 -19.41
N ILE A 280 -5.34 3.98 -20.54
CA ILE A 280 -5.62 4.76 -21.75
C ILE A 280 -7.03 4.47 -22.25
N GLU A 281 -7.44 3.20 -22.28
CA GLU A 281 -8.80 2.82 -22.67
C GLU A 281 -9.86 3.37 -21.71
N LEU A 282 -9.61 3.31 -20.39
CA LEU A 282 -10.48 3.90 -19.39
C LEU A 282 -10.63 5.41 -19.61
N LYS A 283 -9.55 6.11 -19.94
CA LYS A 283 -9.55 7.55 -20.23
C LYS A 283 -10.37 7.88 -21.48
N GLU A 284 -10.16 7.15 -22.57
CA GLU A 284 -10.76 7.46 -23.87
C GLU A 284 -12.24 7.04 -23.95
N LYS A 285 -12.58 5.88 -23.37
CA LYS A 285 -13.93 5.28 -23.48
C LYS A 285 -14.77 5.46 -22.21
N GLY A 286 -14.17 5.89 -21.11
CA GLY A 286 -14.82 6.04 -19.80
C GLY A 286 -15.02 4.73 -19.04
N SER A 287 -14.68 3.58 -19.64
CA SER A 287 -14.76 2.23 -19.07
C SER A 287 -13.72 1.30 -19.74
N VAL A 288 -13.38 0.21 -19.07
CA VAL A 288 -12.54 -0.86 -19.61
C VAL A 288 -13.44 -2.02 -20.03
N ALA A 289 -13.28 -2.48 -21.28
CA ALA A 289 -14.11 -3.55 -21.81
C ALA A 289 -13.82 -4.89 -21.11
N SER A 290 -14.89 -5.55 -20.67
CA SER A 290 -14.84 -6.97 -20.26
C SER A 290 -14.78 -7.84 -21.51
N ASP A 291 -13.90 -8.85 -21.52
CA ASP A 291 -13.69 -9.67 -22.70
C ASP A 291 -14.78 -10.76 -22.85
N ASN A 292 -15.47 -11.10 -21.77
CA ASN A 292 -16.57 -12.07 -21.71
C ASN A 292 -17.48 -11.82 -20.49
N ALA A 293 -18.56 -12.60 -20.37
CA ALA A 293 -19.54 -12.47 -19.28
C ALA A 293 -18.97 -12.86 -17.90
N GLU A 294 -17.94 -13.71 -17.84
CA GLU A 294 -17.27 -14.07 -16.58
C GLU A 294 -16.45 -12.89 -16.05
N ASP A 295 -15.69 -12.21 -16.92
CA ASP A 295 -14.94 -10.99 -16.60
C ASP A 295 -15.88 -9.85 -16.17
N GLU A 296 -17.07 -9.73 -16.78
CA GLU A 296 -18.06 -8.72 -16.38
C GLU A 296 -18.58 -8.98 -14.96
N LYS A 297 -18.88 -10.26 -14.65
CA LYS A 297 -19.31 -10.66 -13.31
C LYS A 297 -18.21 -10.44 -12.28
N GLU A 298 -16.98 -10.87 -12.58
CA GLU A 298 -15.81 -10.69 -11.72
C GLU A 298 -15.53 -9.20 -11.47
N SER A 299 -15.64 -8.35 -12.51
CA SER A 299 -15.49 -6.91 -12.36
C SER A 299 -16.52 -6.30 -11.41
N LYS A 300 -17.79 -6.74 -11.46
CA LYS A 300 -18.83 -6.27 -10.53
C LYS A 300 -18.54 -6.71 -9.10
N GLU A 301 -18.09 -7.95 -8.92
CA GLU A 301 -17.68 -8.48 -7.61
C GLU A 301 -16.46 -7.73 -7.03
N LEU A 302 -15.44 -7.44 -7.86
CA LEU A 302 -14.24 -6.68 -7.48
C LEU A 302 -14.53 -5.20 -7.17
N GLY A 303 -15.49 -4.62 -7.91
CA GLY A 303 -15.98 -3.27 -7.71
C GLY A 303 -16.74 -3.14 -6.40
N GLY A 304 -17.59 -4.13 -6.08
CA GLY A 304 -18.27 -4.24 -4.78
C GLY A 304 -19.44 -3.27 -4.58
N PHE A 305 -19.90 -2.60 -5.64
CA PHE A 305 -20.98 -1.61 -5.60
C PHE A 305 -22.05 -1.89 -6.66
N GLU A 306 -23.29 -1.59 -6.33
CA GLU A 306 -24.38 -1.56 -7.30
C GLU A 306 -24.33 -0.28 -8.13
N ASP A 307 -24.83 -0.32 -9.37
CA ASP A 307 -24.89 0.86 -10.25
C ASP A 307 -25.67 2.04 -9.61
N SER A 308 -26.62 1.73 -8.71
CA SER A 308 -27.39 2.72 -7.94
C SER A 308 -26.53 3.53 -6.96
N GLN A 309 -25.37 3.02 -6.56
CA GLN A 309 -24.44 3.62 -5.62
C GLN A 309 -23.30 4.36 -6.32
N LEU A 310 -23.25 4.35 -7.65
CA LEU A 310 -22.27 5.05 -8.46
C LEU A 310 -22.82 6.39 -8.90
N SER A 311 -21.93 7.36 -9.15
CA SER A 311 -22.37 8.63 -9.72
C SER A 311 -22.88 8.41 -11.15
N SER A 312 -24.08 8.94 -11.45
CA SER A 312 -24.70 8.86 -12.77
C SER A 312 -24.04 9.78 -13.82
N GLY A 313 -22.94 10.44 -13.44
CA GLY A 313 -22.25 11.45 -14.24
C GLY A 313 -21.06 10.89 -15.02
N LYS A 314 -20.63 11.65 -16.03
CA LYS A 314 -19.39 11.36 -16.76
C LYS A 314 -18.21 11.66 -15.83
N PHE A 315 -17.71 10.65 -15.15
CA PHE A 315 -16.48 10.75 -14.36
C PHE A 315 -15.31 11.02 -15.30
N ASP A 316 -14.72 12.20 -15.16
CA ASP A 316 -13.58 12.69 -15.94
C ASP A 316 -12.29 12.08 -15.39
N PHE A 317 -11.70 11.15 -16.13
CA PHE A 317 -10.45 10.49 -15.75
C PHE A 317 -9.30 11.23 -16.45
N SER A 318 -8.66 12.15 -15.72
CA SER A 318 -7.59 12.99 -16.26
C SER A 318 -6.25 12.25 -16.33
N ASP A 319 -5.25 12.87 -16.97
CA ASP A 319 -3.87 12.36 -16.93
C ASP A 319 -3.33 12.27 -15.49
N VAL A 320 -3.72 13.22 -14.63
CA VAL A 320 -3.33 13.22 -13.22
C VAL A 320 -3.91 12.01 -12.50
N ASP A 321 -5.17 11.65 -12.78
CA ASP A 321 -5.80 10.46 -12.18
C ASP A 321 -5.10 9.18 -12.63
N LEU A 322 -4.76 9.08 -13.93
CA LEU A 322 -3.99 7.97 -14.49
C LEU A 322 -2.62 7.83 -13.82
N TYR A 323 -1.86 8.92 -13.72
CA TYR A 323 -0.54 8.91 -13.09
C TYR A 323 -0.63 8.52 -11.62
N SER A 324 -1.64 9.04 -10.91
CA SER A 324 -1.90 8.72 -9.50
C SER A 324 -2.17 7.23 -9.28
N GLN A 325 -2.92 6.59 -10.19
CA GLN A 325 -3.16 5.14 -10.12
C GLN A 325 -1.90 4.35 -10.43
N ALA A 326 -1.19 4.67 -11.52
CA ALA A 326 0.02 3.96 -11.92
C ALA A 326 1.10 4.02 -10.83
N ILE A 327 1.32 5.20 -10.23
CA ILE A 327 2.25 5.37 -9.11
C ILE A 327 1.74 4.60 -7.88
N GLY A 328 0.44 4.70 -7.55
CA GLY A 328 -0.16 3.95 -6.44
C GLY A 328 0.08 2.44 -6.55
N PHE A 329 -0.22 1.86 -7.72
CA PHE A 329 -0.01 0.43 -7.99
C PHE A 329 1.46 0.04 -8.00
N PHE A 330 2.35 0.94 -8.44
CA PHE A 330 3.79 0.75 -8.29
C PHE A 330 4.18 0.57 -6.82
N VAL A 331 3.77 1.52 -5.94
CA VAL A 331 4.07 1.45 -4.50
C VAL A 331 3.56 0.15 -3.89
N ALA A 332 2.30 -0.18 -4.19
CA ALA A 332 1.62 -1.33 -3.62
C ALA A 332 2.23 -2.67 -4.08
N GLY A 333 2.65 -2.75 -5.35
CA GLY A 333 3.18 -3.98 -5.95
C GLY A 333 4.67 -4.22 -5.66
N PHE A 334 5.44 -3.17 -5.41
CA PHE A 334 6.91 -3.23 -5.31
C PHE A 334 7.39 -3.93 -4.02
N GLU A 335 7.07 -3.38 -2.85
CA GLU A 335 7.64 -3.81 -1.56
C GLU A 335 6.90 -5.01 -0.95
N ASN A 336 5.57 -5.06 -1.12
CA ASN A 336 4.74 -6.11 -0.54
C ASN A 336 5.04 -7.47 -1.18
N SER A 337 5.02 -7.53 -2.51
CA SER A 337 5.27 -8.77 -3.25
C SER A 337 6.70 -9.28 -3.02
N SER A 338 7.69 -8.39 -2.89
CA SER A 338 9.08 -8.82 -2.66
C SER A 338 9.25 -9.40 -1.27
N THR A 339 8.56 -8.83 -0.27
CA THR A 339 8.52 -9.37 1.09
C THR A 339 7.85 -10.74 1.10
N GLN A 340 6.72 -10.91 0.42
CA GLN A 340 6.03 -12.21 0.33
C GLN A 340 6.90 -13.28 -0.35
N ILE A 341 7.55 -12.95 -1.48
CA ILE A 341 8.49 -13.86 -2.16
C ILE A 341 9.65 -14.23 -1.22
N SER A 342 10.22 -13.25 -0.52
CA SER A 342 11.36 -13.48 0.38
C SER A 342 10.98 -14.42 1.53
N LEU A 343 9.80 -14.22 2.14
CA LEU A 343 9.31 -15.07 3.21
C LEU A 343 8.99 -16.48 2.72
N ALA A 344 8.30 -16.63 1.58
CA ALA A 344 7.99 -17.94 1.02
C ALA A 344 9.27 -18.73 0.68
N CYS A 345 10.26 -18.08 0.07
CA CYS A 345 11.55 -18.71 -0.21
C CYS A 345 12.35 -19.04 1.05
N LEU A 346 12.23 -18.23 2.12
CA LEU A 346 12.84 -18.55 3.42
C LEU A 346 12.23 -19.81 4.03
N GLU A 347 10.90 -19.93 4.06
CA GLU A 347 10.20 -21.12 4.56
C GLU A 347 10.59 -22.37 3.75
N LEU A 348 10.65 -22.26 2.42
CA LEU A 348 11.10 -23.37 1.56
C LEU A 348 12.56 -23.76 1.80
N ALA A 349 13.43 -22.80 2.12
CA ALA A 349 14.84 -23.09 2.39
C ALA A 349 15.05 -23.78 3.75
N VAL A 350 14.18 -23.50 4.74
CA VAL A 350 14.24 -24.11 6.07
C VAL A 350 13.56 -25.49 6.09
N GLU A 351 12.47 -25.66 5.34
CA GLU A 351 11.66 -26.88 5.31
C GLU A 351 11.81 -27.64 3.99
N SER A 352 12.84 -28.50 3.89
CA SER A 352 13.18 -29.21 2.65
C SER A 352 12.04 -30.09 2.10
N GLU A 353 11.16 -30.61 2.97
CA GLU A 353 10.00 -31.38 2.53
C GLU A 353 8.99 -30.51 1.77
N LEU A 354 8.72 -29.29 2.27
CA LEU A 354 7.87 -28.32 1.59
C LEU A 354 8.45 -27.97 0.22
N GLN A 355 9.77 -27.77 0.16
CA GLN A 355 10.48 -27.46 -1.07
C GLN A 355 10.37 -28.58 -2.11
N HIS A 356 10.70 -29.82 -1.75
CA HIS A 356 10.65 -30.95 -2.68
C HIS A 356 9.24 -31.20 -3.20
N ARG A 357 8.23 -31.06 -2.34
CA ARG A 357 6.83 -31.23 -2.74
C ARG A 357 6.36 -30.11 -3.67
N ALA A 358 6.75 -28.86 -3.40
CA ALA A 358 6.47 -27.74 -4.30
C ALA A 358 7.14 -27.92 -5.66
N GLN A 359 8.40 -28.36 -5.69
CA GLN A 359 9.11 -28.68 -6.93
C GLN A 359 8.42 -29.80 -7.71
N ALA A 360 8.01 -30.88 -7.04
CA ALA A 360 7.30 -31.98 -7.70
C ALA A 360 5.96 -31.53 -8.32
N GLU A 361 5.20 -30.67 -7.65
CA GLU A 361 3.99 -30.07 -8.23
C GLU A 361 4.33 -29.20 -9.45
N ILE A 362 5.32 -28.31 -9.33
CA ILE A 362 5.74 -27.42 -10.43
C ILE A 362 6.17 -28.25 -11.64
N ASP A 363 7.02 -29.27 -11.45
CA ASP A 363 7.52 -30.13 -12.52
C ASP A 363 6.39 -30.89 -13.22
N GLN A 364 5.45 -31.44 -12.44
CA GLN A 364 4.27 -32.12 -12.98
C GLN A 364 3.42 -31.14 -13.80
N VAL A 365 3.06 -29.99 -13.23
CA VAL A 365 2.20 -29.00 -13.87
C VAL A 365 2.85 -28.45 -15.13
N LEU A 366 4.14 -28.12 -15.11
CA LEU A 366 4.84 -27.62 -16.30
C LEU A 366 4.94 -28.69 -17.39
N LYS A 367 5.14 -29.95 -17.04
CA LYS A 367 5.11 -31.07 -18.00
C LYS A 367 3.75 -31.19 -18.70
N GLU A 368 2.66 -30.94 -17.99
CA GLU A 368 1.30 -30.93 -18.57
C GLU A 368 1.03 -29.71 -19.47
N HIS A 369 1.86 -28.67 -19.42
CA HIS A 369 1.69 -27.41 -20.17
C HIS A 369 2.89 -27.10 -21.08
N ASP A 370 3.50 -28.12 -21.69
CA ASP A 370 4.60 -27.98 -22.65
C ASP A 370 5.82 -27.21 -22.12
N GLY A 371 6.08 -27.28 -20.81
CA GLY A 371 7.17 -26.57 -20.14
C GLY A 371 6.96 -25.06 -20.04
N LYS A 372 5.76 -24.54 -20.33
CA LYS A 372 5.47 -23.10 -20.34
C LYS A 372 4.71 -22.68 -19.09
N LEU A 373 5.16 -21.57 -18.49
CA LEU A 373 4.45 -20.91 -17.40
C LEU A 373 3.31 -20.06 -17.97
N THR A 374 2.12 -20.66 -18.09
CA THR A 374 0.89 -19.97 -18.49
C THR A 374 0.01 -19.65 -17.28
N ALA A 375 -1.01 -18.82 -17.47
CA ALA A 375 -1.98 -18.56 -16.40
C ALA A 375 -2.75 -19.83 -16.00
N GLU A 376 -3.03 -20.70 -16.96
CA GLU A 376 -3.66 -22.00 -16.72
C GLU A 376 -2.77 -22.93 -15.90
N ALA A 377 -1.45 -22.93 -16.18
CA ALA A 377 -0.48 -23.67 -15.39
C ALA A 377 -0.44 -23.15 -13.94
N LEU A 378 -0.35 -21.83 -13.74
CA LEU A 378 -0.33 -21.22 -12.41
C LEU A 378 -1.56 -21.61 -11.57
N LYS A 379 -2.76 -21.65 -12.17
CA LYS A 379 -3.99 -22.07 -11.48
C LYS A 379 -3.96 -23.53 -11.00
N LYS A 380 -3.10 -24.38 -11.56
CA LYS A 380 -2.94 -25.77 -11.12
C LYS A 380 -1.90 -25.95 -10.01
N MET A 381 -1.10 -24.92 -9.69
CA MET A 381 -0.07 -24.97 -8.66
C MET A 381 -0.65 -24.69 -7.26
N VAL A 382 -1.59 -25.52 -6.82
CA VAL A 382 -2.39 -25.32 -5.61
C VAL A 382 -1.53 -25.42 -4.35
N TYR A 383 -0.58 -26.36 -4.33
CA TYR A 383 0.35 -26.53 -3.23
C TYR A 383 1.29 -25.32 -3.12
N LEU A 384 1.87 -24.86 -4.22
CA LEU A 384 2.68 -23.64 -4.24
C LEU A 384 1.87 -22.41 -3.76
N GLU A 385 0.63 -22.25 -4.23
CA GLU A 385 -0.25 -21.16 -3.81
C GLU A 385 -0.47 -21.15 -2.30
N SER A 386 -0.68 -22.32 -1.69
CA SER A 386 -0.90 -22.42 -0.25
C SER A 386 0.33 -22.05 0.59
N ILE A 387 1.55 -22.35 0.11
CA ILE A 387 2.82 -21.89 0.73
C ILE A 387 2.87 -20.37 0.68
N VAL A 388 2.61 -19.78 -0.50
CA VAL A 388 2.61 -18.31 -0.69
C VAL A 388 1.56 -17.62 0.19
N GLN A 389 0.43 -18.27 0.46
CA GLN A 389 -0.63 -17.80 1.35
C GLN A 389 -0.34 -18.03 2.84
N GLY A 390 0.76 -18.71 3.19
CA GLY A 390 1.09 -19.04 4.58
C GLY A 390 0.04 -19.93 5.24
N LYS A 391 -0.66 -20.77 4.47
CA LYS A 391 -1.61 -21.74 5.03
C LYS A 391 -0.82 -22.91 5.62
N GLU A 392 -0.97 -23.14 6.93
CA GLU A 392 -0.39 -24.32 7.58
C GLU A 392 -0.91 -25.60 6.90
N PHE A 393 0.00 -26.44 6.39
CA PHE A 393 -0.30 -27.84 6.16
C PHE A 393 -0.25 -28.56 7.50
N LYS A 394 -1.41 -28.76 8.12
CA LYS A 394 -1.58 -29.73 9.20
C LYS A 394 -1.80 -31.12 8.66
#